data_AF-A0A1F3TAW3-F1
#
_entry.id   AF-A0A1F3TAW3-F1
#
_cell.length_a   1.000
_cell.length_b   1.000
_cell.length_c   1.000
_cell.angle_alpha   90.00
_cell.angle_beta   90.00
_cell.angle_gamma   90.00
#
_symmetry.space_group_name_H-M   'P 1'
#
loop_
_entity.id
_entity.type
_entity.pdbx_description
1 polymer ?
#
loop_
_entity_poly.entity_id
_entity_poly.type
_entity_poly.pdbx_seq_one_letter_code
_entity_poly.pdbx_strand_id
1 'polypeptide(L)'
;MIKNVSAVLMNGKDDVVVFHRKNTEMINQNWCLPYWSYDSSCSLSPKEFLEEKLRNDFKIKDFKIITAKEIEHTLFVVFKIKNLQVSCVNDHYDQSEIRPWEIVRDYTDDNFFQVYNKLFVKIKKHLESPYKRYFRITLKFVAALILILLPFAVLWKFFKPN
;
A
#
# COMPACT_ATOMS: atom_id res chain seq x y z
N MET A 1 3.11 14.48 -20.20
CA MET A 1 2.22 13.64 -21.04
C MET A 1 2.46 12.19 -20.62
N ILE A 2 1.40 11.51 -20.20
CA ILE A 2 1.45 10.15 -19.68
C ILE A 2 1.63 9.19 -20.86
N LYS A 3 2.63 8.30 -20.74
CA LYS A 3 2.94 7.23 -21.70
C LYS A 3 2.74 5.84 -21.11
N ASN A 4 2.69 5.72 -19.79
CA ASN A 4 2.51 4.46 -19.09
C ASN A 4 1.53 4.61 -17.94
N VAL A 5 0.86 3.52 -17.59
CA VAL A 5 -0.02 3.43 -16.43
C VAL A 5 0.37 2.20 -15.61
N SER A 6 0.33 2.31 -14.28
CA SER A 6 0.61 1.19 -13.39
C SER A 6 -0.35 1.16 -12.21
N ALA A 7 -0.77 -0.05 -11.83
CA ALA A 7 -1.70 -0.26 -10.74
C ALA A 7 -0.97 -0.75 -9.48
N VAL A 8 -1.32 -0.16 -8.34
CA VAL A 8 -0.89 -0.62 -7.02
C VAL A 8 -2.09 -1.24 -6.34
N LEU A 9 -2.08 -2.57 -6.18
CA LEU A 9 -3.21 -3.31 -5.65
C LEU A 9 -2.99 -3.60 -4.17
N MET A 10 -3.71 -2.89 -3.30
CA MET A 10 -3.63 -3.05 -1.85
C MET A 10 -4.82 -3.83 -1.30
N ASN A 11 -4.55 -4.78 -0.42
CA ASN A 11 -5.59 -5.54 0.27
C ASN A 11 -6.12 -4.78 1.51
N GLY A 12 -7.06 -5.39 2.24
CA GLY A 12 -7.63 -4.81 3.47
C GLY A 12 -6.65 -4.69 4.66
N LYS A 13 -5.47 -5.31 4.57
CA LYS A 13 -4.39 -5.32 5.57
C LYS A 13 -3.18 -4.45 5.16
N ASP A 14 -3.33 -3.65 4.10
CA ASP A 14 -2.28 -2.82 3.50
C ASP A 14 -1.11 -3.59 2.87
N ASP A 15 -1.25 -4.90 2.63
CA ASP A 15 -0.31 -5.68 1.82
C ASP A 15 -0.54 -5.40 0.34
N VAL A 16 0.51 -5.57 -0.47
CA VAL A 16 0.47 -5.33 -1.92
C VAL A 16 0.52 -6.64 -2.69
N VAL A 17 -0.31 -6.72 -3.73
CA VAL A 17 -0.20 -7.78 -4.74
C VAL A 17 0.93 -7.43 -5.69
N VAL A 18 1.92 -8.30 -5.77
CA VAL A 18 3.02 -8.26 -6.73
C VAL A 18 2.89 -9.41 -7.72
N PHE A 19 3.44 -9.24 -8.92
CA PHE A 19 3.33 -10.19 -10.01
C PHE A 19 4.71 -10.64 -10.46
N HIS A 20 4.85 -11.94 -10.73
CA HIS A 20 6.04 -12.54 -11.32
C HIS A 20 5.98 -12.44 -12.83
N ARG A 21 6.99 -11.82 -13.46
CA ARG A 21 7.12 -11.77 -14.92
C ARG A 21 7.51 -13.12 -15.49
N LYS A 22 6.92 -13.50 -16.63
CA LYS A 22 7.36 -14.71 -17.37
C LYS A 22 8.79 -14.56 -17.86
N ASN A 23 9.50 -15.69 -17.98
CA ASN A 23 10.81 -15.79 -18.65
C ASN A 23 11.92 -14.89 -18.07
N THR A 24 11.88 -14.63 -16.77
CA THR A 24 12.92 -13.83 -16.11
C THR A 24 13.85 -14.79 -15.35
N GLU A 25 15.07 -15.00 -15.86
CA GLU A 25 16.05 -15.97 -15.35
C GLU A 25 16.56 -15.63 -13.92
N MET A 26 16.39 -14.38 -13.50
CA MET A 26 16.81 -13.90 -12.19
C MET A 26 15.70 -14.01 -11.14
N ILE A 27 15.60 -15.17 -10.48
CA ILE A 27 14.60 -15.50 -9.44
C ILE A 27 14.32 -14.37 -8.43
N ASN A 28 15.33 -13.57 -8.07
CA ASN A 28 15.21 -12.50 -7.08
C ASN A 28 14.72 -11.15 -7.63
N GLN A 29 14.50 -10.98 -8.94
CA GLN A 29 14.05 -9.74 -9.57
C GLN A 29 12.72 -9.89 -10.32
N ASN A 30 12.01 -11.00 -10.09
CA ASN A 30 10.83 -11.34 -10.90
C ASN A 30 9.57 -10.58 -10.49
N TRP A 31 9.56 -9.94 -9.32
CA TRP A 31 8.40 -9.20 -8.82
C TRP A 31 8.26 -7.82 -9.45
N CYS A 32 7.06 -7.52 -9.90
CA CYS A 32 6.72 -6.21 -10.40
C CYS A 32 5.25 -5.88 -10.14
N LEU A 33 4.92 -4.62 -10.38
CA LEU A 33 3.54 -4.17 -10.46
C LEU A 33 3.02 -4.38 -11.87
N PRO A 34 1.71 -4.56 -12.02
CA PRO A 34 1.11 -4.57 -13.34
C PRO A 34 1.24 -3.17 -13.93
N TYR A 35 1.72 -3.13 -15.17
CA TYR A 35 1.92 -1.90 -15.92
C TYR A 35 1.53 -2.11 -17.38
N TRP A 36 1.14 -1.02 -18.03
CA TRP A 36 0.80 -1.00 -19.45
C TRP A 36 1.28 0.30 -20.08
N SER A 37 1.69 0.21 -21.34
CA SER A 37 1.84 1.40 -22.18
C SER A 37 0.46 2.00 -22.43
N TYR A 38 0.38 3.32 -22.31
CA TYR A 38 -0.83 4.09 -22.52
C TYR A 38 -0.65 4.99 -23.72
N ASP A 39 -1.52 4.81 -24.71
CA ASP A 39 -1.63 5.72 -25.83
C ASP A 39 -2.58 6.85 -25.49
N SER A 40 -2.08 8.08 -25.54
CA SER A 40 -2.87 9.30 -25.39
C SER A 40 -3.96 9.51 -26.44
N SER A 41 -3.90 8.79 -27.57
CA SER A 41 -4.94 8.79 -28.58
C SER A 41 -6.17 7.96 -28.16
N CYS A 42 -6.06 7.19 -27.06
CA CYS A 42 -7.13 6.38 -26.52
C CYS A 42 -8.34 7.24 -26.10
N SER A 43 -9.55 6.72 -26.34
CA SER A 43 -10.80 7.38 -25.93
C SER A 43 -11.01 7.40 -24.41
N LEU A 44 -10.34 6.51 -23.68
CA LEU A 44 -10.40 6.41 -22.23
C LEU A 44 -9.33 7.26 -21.57
N SER A 45 -9.66 7.85 -20.42
CA SER A 45 -8.65 8.46 -19.57
C SER A 45 -7.65 7.39 -19.08
N PRO A 46 -6.41 7.78 -18.70
CA PRO A 46 -5.42 6.82 -18.20
C PRO A 46 -5.91 5.97 -17.01
N LYS A 47 -6.81 6.54 -16.20
CA LYS A 47 -7.41 5.83 -15.06
C LYS A 47 -8.43 4.80 -15.53
N GLU A 48 -9.37 5.21 -16.39
CA GLU A 48 -10.40 4.31 -16.92
C GLU A 48 -9.78 3.17 -17.73
N PHE A 49 -8.75 3.46 -18.52
CA PHE A 49 -7.98 2.45 -19.23
C PHE A 49 -7.36 1.42 -18.27
N LEU A 50 -6.75 1.89 -17.17
CA LEU A 50 -6.17 1.01 -16.17
C LEU A 50 -7.24 0.19 -15.43
N GLU A 51 -8.40 0.78 -15.12
CA GLU A 51 -9.55 0.06 -14.55
C GLU A 51 -10.04 -1.04 -15.49
N GLU A 52 -10.16 -0.75 -16.78
CA GLU A 52 -10.55 -1.72 -17.79
C GLU A 52 -9.54 -2.88 -17.87
N LYS A 53 -8.24 -2.58 -17.90
CA LYS A 53 -7.17 -3.60 -17.90
C LYS A 53 -7.21 -4.47 -16.64
N LEU A 54 -7.44 -3.90 -15.46
CA LEU A 54 -7.57 -4.68 -14.22
C LEU A 54 -8.79 -5.63 -14.25
N ARG A 55 -9.90 -5.21 -14.87
CA ARG A 55 -11.09 -6.07 -15.04
C ARG A 55 -10.84 -7.17 -16.08
N ASN A 56 -10.18 -6.84 -17.19
CA ASN A 56 -10.03 -7.75 -18.32
C ASN A 56 -8.88 -8.74 -18.13
N ASP A 57 -7.69 -8.25 -17.80
CA ASP A 57 -6.46 -9.04 -17.72
C ASP A 57 -6.35 -9.76 -16.37
N PHE A 58 -6.86 -9.12 -15.31
CA PHE A 58 -6.68 -9.59 -13.93
C PHE A 58 -7.98 -10.09 -13.25
N LYS A 59 -9.12 -9.96 -13.92
CA LYS A 59 -10.47 -10.35 -13.44
C LYS A 59 -10.85 -9.71 -12.09
N ILE A 60 -10.28 -8.55 -11.77
CA ILE A 60 -10.58 -7.82 -10.54
C ILE A 60 -11.86 -7.01 -10.75
N LYS A 61 -12.96 -7.42 -10.13
CA LYS A 61 -14.27 -6.75 -10.30
C LYS A 61 -14.52 -5.63 -9.28
N ASP A 62 -14.00 -5.80 -8.06
CA ASP A 62 -14.28 -4.91 -6.94
C ASP A 62 -13.00 -4.22 -6.45
N PHE A 63 -12.78 -3.01 -6.96
CA PHE A 63 -11.68 -2.14 -6.54
C PHE A 63 -12.16 -0.72 -6.34
N LYS A 64 -11.47 0.01 -5.44
CA LYS A 64 -11.71 1.43 -5.17
C LYS A 64 -10.41 2.20 -5.31
N ILE A 65 -10.40 3.26 -6.11
CA ILE A 65 -9.26 4.18 -6.18
C ILE A 65 -9.08 4.86 -4.82
N ILE A 66 -7.86 4.80 -4.30
CA ILE A 66 -7.43 5.50 -3.09
C ILE A 66 -6.71 6.80 -3.47
N THR A 67 -5.76 6.71 -4.40
CA THR A 67 -5.00 7.88 -4.86
C THR A 67 -4.37 7.61 -6.23
N ALA A 68 -3.91 8.67 -6.89
CA ALA A 68 -3.15 8.57 -8.12
C ALA A 68 -2.05 9.63 -8.15
N LYS A 69 -0.93 9.31 -8.79
CA LYS A 69 0.17 10.25 -8.98
C LYS A 69 0.88 9.98 -10.30
N GLU A 70 1.10 11.06 -11.05
CA GLU A 70 2.00 11.07 -12.18
C GLU A 70 3.45 11.28 -11.71
N ILE A 71 4.32 10.43 -12.26
CA ILE A 71 5.74 10.38 -12.01
C ILE A 71 6.39 10.27 -13.39
N GLU A 72 7.12 11.31 -13.79
CA GLU A 72 7.69 11.40 -15.15
C GLU A 72 6.60 11.19 -16.21
N HIS A 73 6.65 10.06 -16.93
CA HIS A 73 5.68 9.69 -17.96
C HIS A 73 4.73 8.57 -17.53
N THR A 74 4.69 8.21 -16.25
CA THR A 74 3.92 7.08 -15.73
C THR A 74 2.89 7.55 -14.70
N LEU A 75 1.62 7.19 -14.91
CA LEU A 75 0.58 7.38 -13.91
C LEU A 75 0.48 6.14 -13.02
N PHE A 76 0.74 6.31 -11.74
CA PHE A 76 0.51 5.29 -10.72
C PHE A 76 -0.85 5.50 -10.07
N VAL A 77 -1.66 4.46 -10.02
CA VAL A 77 -2.98 4.51 -9.37
C VAL A 77 -3.06 3.42 -8.32
N VAL A 78 -3.40 3.81 -7.09
CA VAL A 78 -3.53 2.91 -5.95
C VAL A 78 -4.98 2.50 -5.79
N PHE A 79 -5.22 1.20 -5.80
CA PHE A 79 -6.52 0.58 -5.61
C PHE A 79 -6.56 -0.20 -4.32
N LYS A 80 -7.66 -0.06 -3.58
CA LYS A 80 -8.04 -1.00 -2.54
C LYS A 80 -8.92 -2.07 -3.14
N ILE A 81 -8.49 -3.33 -3.04
CA ILE A 81 -9.22 -4.50 -3.54
C ILE A 81 -9.80 -5.31 -2.37
N LYS A 82 -11.00 -5.85 -2.56
CA LYS A 82 -11.67 -6.69 -1.55
C LYS A 82 -11.37 -8.17 -1.72
N ASN A 83 -11.24 -8.64 -2.96
CA ASN A 83 -10.97 -10.03 -3.30
C ASN A 83 -9.57 -10.16 -3.90
N LEU A 84 -8.81 -11.14 -3.41
CA LEU A 84 -7.40 -11.38 -3.70
C LEU A 84 -7.18 -12.45 -4.78
N GLN A 85 -8.24 -13.09 -5.27
CA GLN A 85 -8.15 -13.98 -6.43
C GLN A 85 -7.93 -13.16 -7.69
N VAL A 86 -6.67 -12.78 -7.90
CA VAL A 86 -6.21 -12.12 -9.11
C VAL A 86 -5.72 -13.21 -10.06
N SER A 87 -6.36 -13.33 -11.22
CA SER A 87 -5.93 -14.28 -12.24
C SER A 87 -4.93 -13.60 -13.17
N CYS A 88 -3.78 -14.21 -13.44
CA CYS A 88 -2.86 -13.72 -14.47
C CYS A 88 -3.33 -14.22 -15.84
N VAL A 89 -4.35 -13.57 -16.43
CA VAL A 89 -4.91 -13.94 -17.74
C VAL A 89 -4.18 -13.13 -18.81
N ASN A 90 -2.88 -13.36 -19.01
CA ASN A 90 -2.09 -12.93 -20.18
C ASN A 90 -0.63 -13.40 -20.10
N ASP A 91 0.07 -13.37 -21.23
CA ASP A 91 1.43 -13.93 -21.43
C ASP A 91 2.58 -13.20 -20.72
N HIS A 92 2.29 -12.16 -19.92
CA HIS A 92 3.33 -11.35 -19.26
C HIS A 92 3.60 -11.74 -17.81
N TYR A 93 2.65 -12.44 -17.16
CA TYR A 93 2.76 -12.80 -15.75
C TYR A 93 2.38 -14.26 -15.52
N ASP A 94 3.15 -14.95 -14.67
CA ASP A 94 2.92 -16.37 -14.34
C ASP A 94 2.19 -16.56 -13.02
N GLN A 95 2.48 -15.68 -12.05
CA GLN A 95 2.03 -15.82 -10.68
C GLN A 95 1.83 -14.46 -10.03
N SER A 96 0.84 -14.37 -9.14
CA SER A 96 0.68 -13.26 -8.23
C SER A 96 1.00 -13.70 -6.80
N GLU A 97 1.60 -12.82 -6.02
CA GLU A 97 1.89 -13.05 -4.61
C GLU A 97 1.49 -11.83 -3.77
N ILE A 98 1.02 -12.07 -2.54
CA ILE A 98 0.76 -11.02 -1.58
C ILE A 98 2.00 -10.87 -0.73
N ARG A 99 2.61 -9.70 -0.75
CA ARG A 99 3.78 -9.41 0.07
C ARG A 99 3.47 -8.27 1.04
N PRO A 100 3.95 -8.37 2.29
CA PRO A 100 4.03 -7.23 3.16
C PRO A 100 4.73 -6.10 2.44
N TRP A 101 4.14 -4.92 2.52
CA TRP A 101 4.65 -3.70 1.90
C TRP A 101 6.14 -3.45 2.19
N GLU A 102 6.57 -3.80 3.39
CA GLU A 102 7.94 -3.60 3.90
C GLU A 102 8.99 -4.40 3.10
N ILE A 103 8.62 -5.53 2.51
CA ILE A 103 9.51 -6.40 1.72
C ILE A 103 9.59 -5.93 0.26
N VAL A 104 8.51 -5.35 -0.27
CA VAL A 104 8.49 -4.77 -1.64
C VAL A 104 9.38 -3.53 -1.72
N ARG A 105 9.69 -2.89 -0.58
CA ARG A 105 10.52 -1.67 -0.47
C ARG A 105 12.01 -1.89 -0.74
N ASP A 106 12.54 -3.09 -0.48
CA ASP A 106 13.99 -3.31 -0.32
C ASP A 106 14.68 -3.90 -1.58
N TYR A 107 13.98 -4.01 -2.73
CA TYR A 107 14.55 -4.39 -4.03
C TYR A 107 14.85 -3.13 -4.86
N THR A 108 16.02 -2.55 -4.62
CA THR A 108 16.47 -1.27 -5.20
C THR A 108 17.27 -1.47 -6.48
N ASP A 109 16.77 -0.93 -7.60
CA ASP A 109 17.64 -0.31 -8.63
C ASP A 109 16.90 0.69 -9.54
N ASP A 110 15.57 0.67 -9.63
CA ASP A 110 14.87 1.60 -10.52
C ASP A 110 14.45 2.91 -9.83
N ASN A 111 14.70 4.05 -10.48
CA ASN A 111 14.14 5.38 -10.17
C ASN A 111 12.61 5.33 -9.91
N PHE A 112 11.93 4.34 -10.47
CA PHE A 112 10.57 3.88 -10.19
C PHE A 112 10.24 3.79 -8.68
N PHE A 113 11.15 3.29 -7.85
CA PHE A 113 10.94 3.09 -6.40
C PHE A 113 11.17 4.36 -5.56
N GLN A 114 12.03 5.29 -5.99
CA GLN A 114 12.21 6.56 -5.26
C GLN A 114 10.95 7.42 -5.27
N VAL A 115 10.20 7.39 -6.36
CA VAL A 115 8.97 8.18 -6.48
C VAL A 115 7.78 7.50 -5.81
N TYR A 116 7.82 6.17 -5.74
CA TYR A 116 7.02 5.36 -4.83
C TYR A 116 7.19 5.78 -3.37
N ASN A 117 8.43 5.97 -2.91
CA ASN A 117 8.72 6.41 -1.54
C ASN A 117 8.07 7.79 -1.22
N LYS A 118 8.07 8.71 -2.18
CA LYS A 118 7.39 10.03 -2.06
C LYS A 118 5.85 9.92 -2.07
N LEU A 119 5.26 8.98 -2.80
CA LEU A 119 3.82 8.68 -2.75
C LEU A 119 3.39 8.19 -1.38
N PHE A 120 4.19 7.28 -0.83
CA PHE A 120 3.81 6.49 0.33
C PHE A 120 4.02 7.20 1.66
N VAL A 121 4.95 8.17 1.78
CA VAL A 121 4.96 9.09 2.94
C VAL A 121 3.62 9.81 3.09
N LYS A 122 2.94 10.11 1.97
CA LYS A 122 1.65 10.79 1.95
C LYS A 122 0.47 9.84 2.21
N ILE A 123 0.53 8.62 1.67
CA ILE A 123 -0.47 7.56 1.92
C ILE A 123 -0.39 7.05 3.36
N LYS A 124 0.80 6.84 3.94
CA LYS A 124 0.99 6.44 5.35
C LYS A 124 0.44 7.48 6.33
N LYS A 125 0.47 8.77 5.98
CA LYS A 125 -0.21 9.84 6.73
C LYS A 125 -1.75 9.74 6.67
N HIS A 126 -2.32 9.07 5.68
CA HIS A 126 -3.76 8.85 5.51
C HIS A 126 -4.22 7.43 5.91
N LEU A 127 -3.31 6.45 5.93
CA LEU A 127 -3.53 5.06 6.34
C LEU A 127 -3.06 4.77 7.77
N GLU A 128 -2.35 5.70 8.45
CA GLU A 128 -2.31 5.67 9.91
C GLU A 128 -3.74 5.79 10.40
N SER A 129 -4.34 4.63 10.65
CA SER A 129 -5.67 4.51 11.19
C SER A 129 -5.78 5.48 12.37
N PRO A 130 -6.86 6.28 12.46
CA PRO A 130 -7.10 7.12 13.61
C PRO A 130 -6.83 6.36 14.91
N TYR A 131 -7.13 5.06 14.95
CA TYR A 131 -6.84 4.15 16.05
C TYR A 131 -5.37 4.08 16.47
N LYS A 132 -4.40 4.05 15.56
CA LYS A 132 -2.98 3.96 15.94
C LYS A 132 -2.51 5.28 16.57
N ARG A 133 -3.07 6.40 16.09
CA ARG A 133 -2.88 7.73 16.68
C ARG A 133 -3.58 7.85 18.03
N TYR A 134 -4.84 7.41 18.14
CA TYR A 134 -5.59 7.40 19.39
C TYR A 134 -4.96 6.47 20.42
N PHE A 135 -4.54 5.26 20.06
CA PHE A 135 -3.87 4.32 20.95
C PHE A 135 -2.58 4.89 21.54
N ARG A 136 -1.74 5.58 20.74
CA ARG A 136 -0.57 6.31 21.26
C ARG A 136 -0.95 7.42 22.23
N ILE A 137 -2.04 8.15 21.95
CA ILE A 137 -2.54 9.20 22.84
C ILE A 137 -3.07 8.58 24.14
N THR A 138 -3.89 7.53 24.06
CA THR A 138 -4.43 6.80 25.22
C THR A 138 -3.31 6.20 26.06
N LEU A 139 -2.27 5.62 25.46
CA LEU A 139 -1.11 5.08 26.19
C LEU A 139 -0.37 6.18 26.97
N LYS A 140 -0.21 7.37 26.35
CA LYS A 140 0.37 8.55 27.03
C LYS A 140 -0.50 9.03 28.18
N PHE A 141 -1.82 9.03 28.01
CA PHE A 141 -2.76 9.38 29.08
C PHE A 141 -2.74 8.37 30.23
N VAL A 142 -2.69 7.07 29.94
CA VAL A 142 -2.58 6.02 30.95
C VAL A 142 -1.26 6.15 31.72
N ALA A 143 -0.15 6.38 31.03
CA ALA A 143 1.14 6.60 31.68
C ALA A 143 1.14 7.85 32.57
N ALA A 144 0.54 8.95 32.10
CA ALA A 144 0.39 10.17 32.90
C ALA A 144 -0.50 9.94 34.13
N LEU A 145 -1.60 9.19 33.99
CA LEU A 145 -2.48 8.83 35.10
C LEU A 145 -1.75 7.99 36.15
N ILE A 146 -0.95 7.00 35.72
CA ILE A 146 -0.13 6.18 36.62
C ILE A 146 0.89 7.06 37.38
N LEU A 147 1.54 8.00 36.69
CA LEU A 147 2.47 8.95 37.31
C LEU A 147 1.80 9.87 38.32
N ILE A 148 0.55 10.29 38.07
CA ILE A 148 -0.23 11.09 39.01
C ILE A 148 -0.66 10.25 40.23
N LEU A 149 -1.05 8.98 40.03
CA LEU A 149 -1.52 8.10 41.10
C LEU A 149 -0.38 7.55 41.99
N LEU A 150 0.84 7.46 41.46
CA LEU A 150 2.04 7.01 42.20
C LEU A 150 2.27 7.73 43.54
N PRO A 151 2.29 9.08 43.61
CA PRO A 151 2.45 9.77 44.89
C PRO A 151 1.30 9.53 45.86
N PHE A 152 0.05 9.38 45.38
CA PHE A 152 -1.09 9.02 46.24
C PHE A 152 -0.98 7.60 46.78
N ALA A 153 -0.53 6.63 45.98
CA ALA A 153 -0.30 5.26 46.44
C ALA A 153 0.83 5.17 47.48
N VAL A 154 1.87 5.99 47.33
CA VAL A 154 2.95 6.11 48.30
C VAL A 154 2.44 6.73 49.60
N LEU A 155 1.69 7.84 49.54
CA LEU A 155 1.08 8.48 50.71
C LEU A 155 0.09 7.55 51.42
N TRP A 156 -0.70 6.77 50.68
CA TRP A 156 -1.66 5.81 51.24
C TRP A 156 -1.01 4.72 52.09
N LYS A 157 0.24 4.35 51.81
CA LYS A 157 1.00 3.42 52.68
C LYS A 157 1.32 4.02 54.05
N PHE A 158 1.49 5.34 54.15
CA PHE A 158 1.81 6.02 55.41
C PHE A 158 0.57 6.34 56.25
N PHE A 159 -0.59 6.53 55.61
CA PHE A 159 -1.85 6.85 56.29
C PHE A 159 -2.78 5.65 56.47
N LYS A 160 -2.32 4.43 56.20
CA LYS A 160 -3.13 3.23 56.44
C LYS A 160 -3.40 3.14 57.96
N PRO A 161 -4.65 3.28 58.42
CA PRO A 161 -4.93 3.09 59.84
C PRO A 161 -4.62 1.63 60.18
N ASN A 162 -3.88 1.43 61.27
CA ASN A 162 -3.72 0.11 61.89
C ASN A 162 -5.09 -0.48 62.24
#